data_AF-A0A7S0BBB4-F1
#
_entry.id   AF-A0A7S0BBB4-F1
#
_cell.length_a   1.000
_cell.length_b   1.000
_cell.length_c   1.000
_cell.angle_alpha   90.00
_cell.angle_beta   90.00
_cell.angle_gamma   90.00
#
_symmetry.space_group_name_H-M   'P 1'
#
loop_
_entity.id
_entity.type
_entity.pdbx_description
1 polymer ?
#
loop_
_entity_poly.entity_id
_entity_poly.type
_entity_poly.pdbx_seq_one_letter_code
_entity_poly.pdbx_strand_id
1 'polypeptide(L)'
;AAVAAFAGLAIFFFLFDSILYRVCAAAVVSLAVNGMHYCGMQSAQYYVAKYNGIWGAQTVALELPALNVLIGVLVCNLVLMASMGYYVEVLEMVRKREGEAFEKELRYKGYMNGAKELIRRSKIMRYPMCVMRYENFARLGRLMPHEALRDSNRLVYLNTVHAATKFRKKRFIVFFSHQWLSCKIPDPKSRHFQDMMRAVEGLSKVCGVKLKNMYVWVAYCSIPQEGLDQQQLAIDSLATYAAVSSAFVIVAPQVLHTETMTPCNFMTYSKRCWCRLEVFCSLLSSLRKGPKDSSSSIPEEDAEEVKAVKEVEFVDGKAGVRLAALPPPPPPHPTGTATTDLQEQHRAFLAVDDQ
;
A
#
# COMPACT_ATOMS: atom_id res chain seq x y z
N ALA A 1 46.97 -22.72 -29.69
CA ALA A 1 45.75 -23.52 -29.48
C ALA A 1 45.10 -23.24 -28.11
N ALA A 2 45.77 -23.52 -26.99
CA ALA A 2 45.19 -23.32 -25.63
C ALA A 2 44.72 -21.87 -25.36
N VAL A 3 45.46 -20.86 -25.79
CA VAL A 3 45.09 -19.43 -25.64
C VAL A 3 43.84 -19.07 -26.45
N ALA A 4 43.68 -19.62 -27.67
CA ALA A 4 42.51 -19.40 -28.50
C ALA A 4 41.26 -20.12 -27.94
N ALA A 5 41.43 -21.31 -27.35
CA ALA A 5 40.36 -22.03 -26.67
C ALA A 5 39.89 -21.30 -25.42
N PHE A 6 40.82 -20.76 -24.60
CA PHE A 6 40.48 -19.97 -23.42
C PHE A 6 39.79 -18.64 -23.77
N ALA A 7 40.29 -17.92 -24.78
CA ALA A 7 39.67 -16.68 -25.24
C ALA A 7 38.27 -16.91 -25.85
N GLY A 8 38.09 -17.98 -26.62
CA GLY A 8 36.78 -18.38 -27.17
C GLY A 8 35.78 -18.75 -26.06
N LEU A 9 36.20 -19.52 -25.06
CA LEU A 9 35.36 -19.90 -23.90
C LEU A 9 34.90 -18.69 -23.09
N ALA A 10 35.79 -17.72 -22.84
CA ALA A 10 35.44 -16.50 -22.12
C ALA A 10 34.42 -15.65 -22.89
N ILE A 11 34.63 -15.44 -24.20
CA ILE A 11 33.70 -14.69 -25.05
C ILE A 11 32.33 -15.39 -25.11
N PHE A 12 32.27 -16.72 -25.17
CA PHE A 12 31.01 -17.46 -25.23
C PHE A 12 30.21 -17.48 -23.92
N PHE A 13 30.87 -17.51 -22.76
CA PHE A 13 30.20 -17.51 -21.47
C PHE A 13 29.50 -16.16 -21.15
N PHE A 14 30.02 -15.05 -21.68
CA PHE A 14 29.54 -13.71 -21.34
C PHE A 14 28.62 -13.05 -22.39
N LEU A 15 28.57 -13.54 -23.64
CA LEU A 15 27.86 -12.84 -24.74
C LEU A 15 26.50 -13.41 -25.16
N PHE A 16 26.14 -14.64 -24.79
CA PHE A 16 24.90 -15.27 -25.26
C PHE A 16 24.09 -15.92 -24.12
N ASP A 17 22.85 -15.46 -23.93
CA ASP A 17 21.93 -15.93 -22.88
C ASP A 17 21.10 -17.17 -23.27
N SER A 18 21.15 -17.60 -24.53
CA SER A 18 20.37 -18.75 -24.98
C SER A 18 21.12 -20.07 -24.78
N ILE A 19 20.47 -21.02 -24.08
CA ILE A 19 20.96 -22.38 -23.81
C ILE A 19 21.40 -23.10 -25.10
N LEU A 20 20.63 -22.93 -26.19
CA LEU A 20 20.94 -23.56 -27.48
C LEU A 20 22.31 -23.12 -28.00
N TYR A 21 22.65 -21.83 -27.88
CA TYR A 21 23.93 -21.30 -28.32
C TYR A 21 25.10 -21.79 -27.44
N ARG A 22 24.89 -21.89 -26.13
CA ARG A 22 25.92 -22.42 -25.21
C ARG A 22 26.22 -23.90 -25.48
N VAL A 23 25.18 -24.71 -25.74
CA VAL A 23 25.33 -26.14 -26.09
C VAL A 23 26.00 -26.30 -27.45
N CYS A 24 25.55 -25.56 -28.49
CA CYS A 24 26.16 -25.61 -29.82
C CYS A 24 27.65 -25.19 -29.78
N ALA A 25 27.98 -24.12 -29.05
CA ALA A 25 29.35 -23.64 -28.93
C ALA A 25 30.26 -24.64 -28.20
N ALA A 26 29.81 -25.22 -27.10
CA ALA A 26 30.57 -26.24 -26.38
C ALA A 26 30.77 -27.50 -27.23
N ALA A 27 29.76 -27.91 -28.02
CA ALA A 27 29.90 -29.00 -28.98
C ALA A 27 30.98 -28.68 -30.02
N VAL A 28 30.99 -27.49 -30.60
CA VAL A 28 32.00 -27.04 -31.59
C VAL A 28 33.40 -27.02 -30.99
N VAL A 29 33.57 -26.46 -29.78
CA VAL A 29 34.88 -26.41 -29.10
C VAL A 29 35.36 -27.81 -28.73
N SER A 30 34.48 -28.69 -28.22
CA SER A 30 34.79 -30.08 -27.91
C SER A 30 35.23 -30.86 -29.16
N LEU A 31 34.52 -30.67 -30.29
CA LEU A 31 34.87 -31.29 -31.56
C LEU A 31 36.22 -30.79 -32.08
N ALA A 32 36.51 -29.50 -31.94
CA ALA A 32 37.78 -28.89 -32.35
C ALA A 32 38.96 -29.37 -31.48
N VAL A 33 38.80 -29.39 -30.16
CA VAL A 33 39.84 -29.84 -29.22
C VAL A 33 40.11 -31.34 -29.38
N ASN A 34 39.06 -32.16 -29.46
CA ASN A 34 39.22 -33.59 -29.69
C ASN A 34 39.81 -33.89 -31.08
N GLY A 35 39.36 -33.18 -32.12
CA GLY A 35 39.94 -33.29 -33.46
C GLY A 35 41.44 -32.98 -33.48
N MET A 36 41.87 -31.93 -32.77
CA MET A 36 43.29 -31.58 -32.63
C MET A 36 44.10 -32.66 -31.90
N HIS A 37 43.55 -33.26 -30.83
CA HIS A 37 44.21 -34.37 -30.14
C HIS A 37 44.27 -35.65 -31.00
N TYR A 38 43.27 -35.87 -31.85
CA TYR A 38 43.17 -37.09 -32.65
C TYR A 38 44.01 -37.07 -33.93
N CYS A 39 44.15 -35.92 -34.59
CA CYS A 39 45.04 -35.77 -35.74
C CYS A 39 46.52 -36.02 -35.39
N GLY A 40 46.88 -36.05 -34.10
CA GLY A 40 48.22 -36.36 -33.61
C GLY A 40 48.46 -37.79 -33.11
N MET A 41 47.41 -38.61 -32.94
CA MET A 41 47.53 -40.00 -32.45
C MET A 41 47.23 -41.00 -33.57
N GLN A 42 48.26 -41.49 -34.26
CA GLN A 42 48.13 -42.75 -35.00
C GLN A 42 47.84 -43.89 -34.01
N SER A 43 46.88 -44.75 -34.37
CA SER A 43 46.35 -45.91 -33.62
C SER A 43 47.18 -46.37 -32.41
N ALA A 44 46.74 -46.04 -31.20
CA ALA A 44 47.25 -46.65 -29.98
C ALA A 44 46.66 -48.07 -29.83
N GLN A 45 47.50 -49.11 -29.88
CA GLN A 45 47.10 -50.47 -29.52
C GLN A 45 47.17 -50.63 -27.99
N TYR A 46 46.05 -50.95 -27.36
CA TYR A 46 45.98 -51.19 -25.92
C TYR A 46 46.02 -52.69 -25.64
N TYR A 47 47.06 -53.14 -24.94
CA TYR A 47 47.15 -54.52 -24.47
C TYR A 47 46.52 -54.61 -23.09
N VAL A 48 45.39 -55.32 -22.97
CA VAL A 48 44.75 -55.57 -21.67
C VAL A 48 45.14 -56.96 -21.23
N ALA A 49 45.95 -57.07 -20.17
CA ALA A 49 46.28 -58.35 -19.57
C ALA A 49 45.05 -58.91 -18.85
N LYS A 50 44.52 -60.05 -19.32
CA LYS A 50 43.40 -60.72 -18.66
C LYS A 50 43.99 -61.77 -17.71
N TYR A 51 43.94 -61.51 -16.41
CA TYR A 51 44.38 -62.48 -15.39
C TYR A 51 43.30 -63.54 -15.18
N ASN A 52 43.51 -64.72 -15.77
CA ASN A 52 42.67 -65.89 -15.50
C ASN A 52 43.34 -66.76 -14.43
N GLY A 53 43.22 -66.35 -13.16
CA GLY A 53 43.66 -67.16 -12.03
C GLY A 53 45.19 -67.30 -11.87
N ILE A 54 45.59 -68.32 -11.09
CA ILE A 54 46.95 -68.47 -10.50
C ILE A 54 48.01 -68.97 -11.51
N TRP A 55 47.62 -69.40 -12.72
CA TRP A 55 48.56 -70.00 -13.69
C TRP A 55 48.40 -69.39 -15.08
N GLY A 56 49.30 -68.45 -15.42
CA GLY A 56 49.59 -67.99 -16.79
C GLY A 56 48.78 -66.78 -17.28
N ALA A 57 49.47 -65.69 -17.64
CA ALA A 57 48.86 -64.53 -18.27
C ALA A 57 48.68 -64.75 -19.78
N GLN A 58 47.45 -64.68 -20.28
CA GLN A 58 47.19 -64.49 -21.72
C GLN A 58 46.92 -63.00 -21.98
N THR A 59 47.78 -62.38 -22.78
CA THR A 59 47.57 -61.01 -23.27
C THR A 59 46.66 -61.05 -24.48
N VAL A 60 45.43 -60.56 -24.34
CA VAL A 60 44.53 -60.35 -25.49
C VAL A 60 44.69 -58.91 -25.92
N ALA A 61 45.19 -58.68 -27.13
CA ALA A 61 45.23 -57.36 -27.74
C ALA A 61 43.80 -56.97 -28.12
N LEU A 62 43.24 -55.97 -27.44
CA LEU A 62 41.93 -55.44 -27.79
C LEU A 62 42.16 -54.22 -28.68
N GLU A 63 42.00 -54.39 -29.99
CA GLU A 63 42.03 -53.27 -30.92
C GLU A 63 40.73 -52.48 -30.77
N LEU A 64 40.78 -51.40 -29.99
CA LEU A 64 39.71 -50.42 -29.97
C LEU A 64 39.94 -49.47 -31.13
N PRO A 65 39.05 -49.45 -32.13
CA PRO A 65 39.13 -48.47 -33.20
C PRO A 65 39.12 -47.07 -32.59
N ALA A 66 40.07 -46.27 -33.06
CA ALA A 66 40.30 -44.92 -32.57
C ALA A 66 38.99 -44.07 -32.62
N LEU A 67 38.16 -44.31 -33.64
CA LEU A 67 36.82 -43.76 -33.79
C LEU A 67 35.89 -44.01 -32.58
N ASN A 68 35.93 -45.19 -31.97
CA ASN A 68 35.05 -45.53 -30.84
C ASN A 68 35.44 -44.76 -29.57
N VAL A 69 36.73 -44.54 -29.34
CA VAL A 69 37.23 -43.72 -28.23
C VAL A 69 36.80 -42.26 -28.43
N LEU A 70 36.91 -41.73 -29.65
CA LEU A 70 36.47 -40.38 -29.98
C LEU A 70 34.97 -40.19 -29.74
N ILE A 71 34.14 -41.14 -30.20
CA ILE A 71 32.69 -41.12 -29.98
C ILE A 71 32.39 -41.18 -28.48
N GLY A 72 33.05 -42.06 -27.72
CA GLY A 72 32.86 -42.18 -26.27
C GLY A 72 33.16 -40.89 -25.50
N VAL A 73 34.27 -40.22 -25.84
CA VAL A 73 34.65 -38.93 -25.22
C VAL A 73 33.66 -37.83 -25.61
N LEU A 74 33.24 -37.75 -26.87
CA LEU A 74 32.24 -36.78 -27.33
C LEU A 74 30.90 -36.96 -26.61
N VAL A 75 30.43 -38.21 -26.47
CA VAL A 75 29.19 -38.52 -25.75
C VAL A 75 29.33 -38.14 -24.26
N CYS A 76 30.43 -38.49 -23.60
CA CYS A 76 30.66 -38.11 -22.20
C CYS A 76 30.66 -36.59 -22.01
N ASN A 77 31.34 -35.85 -22.88
CA ASN A 77 31.36 -34.39 -22.83
C ASN A 77 29.96 -33.79 -23.03
N LEU A 78 29.18 -34.32 -23.97
CA LEU A 78 27.83 -33.83 -24.25
C LEU A 78 26.88 -34.08 -23.08
N VAL A 79 26.99 -35.25 -22.42
CA VAL A 79 26.24 -35.57 -21.19
C VAL A 79 26.64 -34.63 -20.05
N LEU A 80 27.94 -34.39 -19.83
CA LEU A 80 28.42 -33.46 -18.80
C LEU A 80 27.90 -32.04 -19.05
N MET A 81 27.98 -31.54 -20.28
CA MET A 81 27.46 -30.22 -20.64
C MET A 81 25.94 -30.11 -20.44
N ALA A 82 25.17 -31.14 -20.82
CA ALA A 82 23.73 -31.17 -20.60
C ALA A 82 23.38 -31.17 -19.12
N SER A 83 24.10 -31.95 -18.29
CA SER A 83 23.90 -31.98 -16.85
C SER A 83 24.23 -30.64 -16.17
N MET A 84 25.30 -29.98 -16.61
CA MET A 84 25.68 -28.66 -16.09
C MET A 84 24.67 -27.59 -16.50
N GLY A 85 24.21 -27.60 -17.76
CA GLY A 85 23.16 -26.70 -18.23
C GLY A 85 21.85 -26.86 -17.44
N TYR A 86 21.43 -28.11 -17.21
CA TYR A 86 20.28 -28.43 -16.37
C TYR A 86 20.45 -27.92 -14.92
N TYR A 87 21.63 -28.13 -14.33
CA TYR A 87 21.91 -27.67 -12.96
C TYR A 87 21.85 -26.15 -12.83
N VAL A 88 22.42 -25.41 -13.80
CA VAL A 88 22.37 -23.93 -13.83
C VAL A 88 20.92 -23.44 -13.96
N GLU A 89 20.12 -24.04 -14.84
CA GLU A 89 18.72 -23.63 -15.02
C GLU A 89 17.88 -23.90 -13.77
N VAL A 90 18.10 -25.02 -13.09
CA VAL A 90 17.46 -25.32 -11.80
C VAL A 90 17.85 -24.28 -10.75
N LEU A 91 19.13 -23.90 -10.67
CA LEU A 91 19.59 -22.85 -9.76
C LEU A 91 18.96 -21.48 -10.08
N GLU A 92 18.87 -21.11 -11.35
CA GLU A 92 18.24 -19.86 -11.78
C GLU A 92 16.74 -19.85 -11.46
N MET A 93 16.04 -20.97 -11.69
CA MET A 93 14.63 -21.11 -11.33
C MET A 93 14.39 -20.99 -9.82
N VAL A 94 15.24 -21.61 -9.00
CA VAL A 94 15.17 -21.49 -7.53
C VAL A 94 15.40 -20.04 -7.11
N ARG A 95 16.46 -19.40 -7.63
CA ARG A 95 16.78 -18.00 -7.33
C ARG A 95 15.65 -17.05 -7.75
N LYS A 96 15.01 -17.29 -8.91
CA LYS A 96 13.88 -16.49 -9.38
C LYS A 96 12.66 -16.66 -8.48
N ARG A 97 12.33 -17.90 -8.07
CA ARG A 97 11.22 -18.17 -7.14
C ARG A 97 11.44 -17.53 -5.77
N GLU A 98 12.66 -17.59 -5.24
CA GLU A 98 13.03 -16.93 -3.99
C GLU A 98 12.93 -15.40 -4.11
N GLY A 99 13.40 -14.83 -5.22
CA GLY A 99 13.28 -13.40 -5.51
C GLY A 99 11.81 -12.93 -5.56
N GLU A 100 10.95 -13.66 -6.27
CA GLU A 100 9.52 -13.36 -6.36
C GLU A 100 8.81 -13.49 -5.00
N ALA A 101 9.18 -14.51 -4.20
CA ALA A 101 8.63 -14.70 -2.85
C ALA A 101 9.04 -13.55 -1.92
N PHE A 102 10.32 -13.17 -1.94
CA PHE A 102 10.86 -12.06 -1.16
C PHE A 102 10.21 -10.73 -1.54
N GLU A 103 10.02 -10.47 -2.84
CA GLU A 103 9.36 -9.24 -3.32
C GLU A 103 7.87 -9.18 -2.91
N LYS A 104 7.16 -10.31 -2.96
CA LYS A 104 5.78 -10.41 -2.43
C LYS A 104 5.74 -10.14 -0.93
N GLU A 105 6.70 -10.65 -0.17
CA GLU A 105 6.80 -10.42 1.27
C GLU A 105 7.10 -8.96 1.59
N LEU A 106 8.02 -8.32 0.86
CA LEU A 106 8.30 -6.88 0.96
C LEU A 106 7.07 -6.03 0.67
N ARG A 107 6.33 -6.33 -0.42
CA ARG A 107 5.07 -5.65 -0.73
C ARG A 107 4.04 -5.81 0.38
N TYR A 108 3.87 -7.03 0.90
CA TYR A 108 2.95 -7.31 2.00
C TYR A 108 3.35 -6.56 3.28
N LYS A 109 4.64 -6.57 3.64
CA LYS A 109 5.17 -5.80 4.79
C LYS A 109 4.96 -4.30 4.59
N GLY A 110 5.17 -3.79 3.38
CA GLY A 110 4.91 -2.39 3.02
C GLY A 110 3.43 -2.01 3.21
N TYR A 111 2.52 -2.84 2.69
CA TYR A 111 1.08 -2.67 2.90
C TYR A 111 0.70 -2.70 4.38
N MET A 112 1.21 -3.66 5.15
CA MET A 112 0.93 -3.79 6.58
C MET A 112 1.47 -2.61 7.39
N ASN A 113 2.66 -2.11 7.07
CA ASN A 113 3.22 -0.92 7.71
C ASN A 113 2.41 0.33 7.36
N GLY A 114 2.00 0.49 6.09
CA GLY A 114 1.09 1.55 5.67
C GLY A 114 -0.24 1.50 6.44
N ALA A 115 -0.85 0.31 6.54
CA ALA A 115 -2.09 0.12 7.30
C ALA A 115 -1.91 0.44 8.79
N LYS A 116 -0.82 0.01 9.42
CA LYS A 116 -0.52 0.34 10.83
C LYS A 116 -0.37 1.84 11.03
N GLU A 117 0.35 2.53 10.15
CA GLU A 117 0.52 3.97 10.25
C GLU A 117 -0.80 4.72 10.02
N LEU A 118 -1.64 4.26 9.08
CA LEU A 118 -2.99 4.80 8.88
C LEU A 118 -3.86 4.62 10.13
N ILE A 119 -3.82 3.44 10.77
CA ILE A 119 -4.54 3.19 12.03
C ILE A 119 -4.02 4.09 13.16
N ARG A 120 -2.70 4.29 13.23
CA ARG A 120 -2.11 5.19 14.23
C ARG A 120 -2.56 6.63 13.99
N ARG A 121 -2.52 7.10 12.74
CA ARG A 121 -2.99 8.43 12.34
C ARG A 121 -4.49 8.61 12.57
N SER A 122 -5.30 7.58 12.32
CA SER A 122 -6.75 7.64 12.51
C SER A 122 -7.18 7.72 13.98
N LYS A 123 -6.26 7.48 14.92
CA LYS A 123 -6.47 7.73 16.37
C LYS A 123 -6.15 9.17 16.77
N ILE A 124 -5.46 9.92 15.92
CA ILE A 124 -5.01 11.29 16.19
C ILE A 124 -5.98 12.25 15.53
N MET A 125 -6.56 13.13 16.32
CA MET A 125 -7.38 14.23 15.83
C MET A 125 -6.47 15.44 15.59
N ARG A 126 -6.06 15.62 14.33
CA ARG A 126 -5.14 16.68 13.88
C ARG A 126 -5.79 18.05 13.74
N TYR A 127 -7.11 18.07 13.55
CA TYR A 127 -7.91 19.28 13.56
C TYR A 127 -9.06 19.13 14.56
N PRO A 128 -9.49 20.20 15.27
CA PRO A 128 -10.61 20.12 16.20
C PRO A 128 -11.89 19.59 15.55
N MET A 129 -12.59 18.68 16.23
CA MET A 129 -13.92 18.30 15.81
C MET A 129 -14.88 19.46 16.06
N CYS A 130 -15.35 20.09 14.98
CA CYS A 130 -16.28 21.20 15.03
C CYS A 130 -17.71 20.68 14.96
N VAL A 131 -18.53 20.96 15.97
CA VAL A 131 -19.94 20.51 16.01
C VAL A 131 -20.87 21.68 16.22
N MET A 132 -22.11 21.56 15.75
CA MET A 132 -23.12 22.61 15.90
C MET A 132 -24.29 22.11 16.75
N ARG A 133 -24.85 22.97 17.61
CA ARG A 133 -26.12 22.67 18.29
C ARG A 133 -27.23 22.47 17.27
N TYR A 134 -28.07 21.46 17.46
CA TYR A 134 -29.21 21.21 16.57
C TYR A 134 -30.12 22.43 16.41
N GLU A 135 -30.42 23.16 17.48
CA GLU A 135 -31.26 24.37 17.42
C GLU A 135 -30.66 25.45 16.52
N ASN A 136 -29.33 25.61 16.53
CA ASN A 136 -28.65 26.56 15.65
C ASN A 136 -28.68 26.07 14.20
N PHE A 137 -28.49 24.77 14.00
CA PHE A 137 -28.53 24.13 12.68
C PHE A 137 -29.92 24.26 12.04
N ALA A 138 -30.98 23.97 12.80
CA ALA A 138 -32.36 24.10 12.39
C ALA A 138 -32.70 25.52 11.88
N ARG A 139 -32.18 26.55 12.56
CA ARG A 139 -32.41 27.96 12.20
C ARG A 139 -31.69 28.41 10.94
N LEU A 140 -30.72 27.66 10.41
CA LEU A 140 -30.00 28.04 9.19
C LEU A 140 -30.89 27.92 7.94
N GLY A 141 -31.82 26.95 7.93
CA GLY A 141 -32.66 26.63 6.78
C GLY A 141 -31.94 25.98 5.59
N ARG A 142 -30.60 25.99 5.57
CA ARG A 142 -29.73 25.35 4.56
C ARG A 142 -28.36 25.04 5.14
N LEU A 143 -27.58 24.22 4.43
CA LEU A 143 -26.16 24.02 4.75
C LEU A 143 -25.36 25.30 4.47
N MET A 144 -24.49 25.67 5.41
CA MET A 144 -23.62 26.84 5.34
C MET A 144 -22.15 26.39 5.47
N PRO A 145 -21.21 27.08 4.81
CA PRO A 145 -19.80 26.74 4.90
C PRO A 145 -19.26 26.97 6.32
N HIS A 146 -18.21 26.22 6.67
CA HIS A 146 -17.58 26.26 7.98
C HIS A 146 -17.19 27.67 8.43
N GLU A 147 -16.60 28.46 7.55
CA GLU A 147 -16.09 29.81 7.82
C GLU A 147 -17.22 30.74 8.28
N ALA A 148 -18.34 30.77 7.55
CA ALA A 148 -19.51 31.56 7.92
C ALA A 148 -20.08 31.17 9.30
N LEU A 149 -19.98 29.88 9.66
CA LEU A 149 -20.47 29.35 10.93
C LEU A 149 -19.49 29.59 12.08
N ARG A 150 -18.18 29.56 11.81
CA ARG A 150 -17.11 29.95 12.72
C ARG A 150 -17.24 31.44 13.06
N ASP A 151 -17.33 32.29 12.04
CA ASP A 151 -17.32 33.74 12.20
C ASP A 151 -18.60 34.25 12.90
N SER A 152 -19.70 33.51 12.76
CA SER A 152 -20.94 33.76 13.51
C SER A 152 -21.00 33.06 14.89
N ASN A 153 -19.90 32.46 15.34
CA ASN A 153 -19.75 31.78 16.62
C ASN A 153 -20.83 30.70 16.89
N ARG A 154 -21.20 29.94 15.85
CA ARG A 154 -22.21 28.87 15.95
C ARG A 154 -21.61 27.47 16.15
N LEU A 155 -20.29 27.33 15.96
CA LEU A 155 -19.56 26.09 16.10
C LEU A 155 -18.96 25.93 17.50
N VAL A 156 -18.98 24.69 17.99
CA VAL A 156 -18.29 24.27 19.20
C VAL A 156 -17.08 23.44 18.79
N TYR A 157 -15.89 23.89 19.20
CA TYR A 157 -14.62 23.25 18.88
C TYR A 157 -14.25 22.26 19.98
N LEU A 158 -14.10 20.99 19.60
CA LEU A 158 -13.62 19.92 20.46
C LEU A 158 -12.18 19.63 20.06
N ASN A 159 -11.21 20.20 20.78
CA ASN A 159 -9.80 20.21 20.35
C ASN A 159 -9.05 18.90 20.55
N THR A 160 -9.55 17.98 21.39
CA THR A 160 -8.91 16.69 21.65
C THR A 160 -9.92 15.54 21.59
N VAL A 161 -9.43 14.33 21.27
CA VAL A 161 -10.24 13.10 21.29
C VAL A 161 -10.89 12.87 22.65
N HIS A 162 -10.15 13.17 23.72
CA HIS A 162 -10.65 13.10 25.09
C HIS A 162 -11.79 14.10 25.32
N ALA A 163 -11.65 15.35 24.87
CA ALA A 163 -12.69 16.36 24.97
C ALA A 163 -13.96 15.93 24.21
N ALA A 164 -13.82 15.41 22.98
CA ALA A 164 -14.94 14.90 22.19
C ALA A 164 -15.63 13.70 22.87
N THR A 165 -14.85 12.77 23.41
CA THR A 165 -15.37 11.60 24.12
C THR A 165 -16.10 12.00 25.41
N LYS A 166 -15.55 12.94 26.19
CA LYS A 166 -16.18 13.50 27.39
C LYS A 166 -17.46 14.27 27.04
N PHE A 167 -17.44 15.01 25.94
CA PHE A 167 -18.61 15.72 25.42
C PHE A 167 -19.74 14.77 25.06
N ARG A 168 -19.43 13.68 24.35
CA ARG A 168 -20.36 12.60 23.99
C ARG A 168 -21.07 11.97 25.20
N LYS A 169 -20.42 11.90 26.37
CA LYS A 169 -21.06 11.35 27.58
C LYS A 169 -22.25 12.18 28.07
N LYS A 170 -22.28 13.49 27.78
CA LYS A 170 -23.33 14.42 28.22
C LYS A 170 -24.23 14.90 27.08
N ARG A 171 -23.73 14.88 25.85
CA ARG A 171 -24.36 15.40 24.64
C ARG A 171 -24.39 14.33 23.57
N PHE A 172 -25.38 14.38 22.70
CA PHE A 172 -25.53 13.39 21.64
C PHE A 172 -25.04 13.96 20.31
N ILE A 173 -23.97 13.41 19.76
CA ILE A 173 -23.38 13.89 18.50
C ILE A 173 -23.87 13.01 17.36
N VAL A 174 -24.55 13.62 16.38
CA VAL A 174 -25.00 12.98 15.15
C VAL A 174 -24.00 13.33 14.04
N PHE A 175 -23.31 12.32 13.52
CA PHE A 175 -22.44 12.44 12.37
C PHE A 175 -23.24 12.17 11.11
N PHE A 176 -23.33 13.16 10.23
CA PHE A 176 -23.99 13.02 8.94
C PHE A 176 -22.97 12.81 7.82
N SER A 177 -23.11 11.67 7.15
CA SER A 177 -22.41 11.40 5.89
C SER A 177 -23.35 11.58 4.72
N HIS A 178 -22.89 12.28 3.68
CA HIS A 178 -23.67 12.56 2.49
C HIS A 178 -22.74 12.80 1.30
N GLN A 179 -23.26 12.56 0.09
CA GLN A 179 -22.60 12.96 -1.15
C GLN A 179 -22.95 14.40 -1.52
N TRP A 180 -22.08 15.08 -2.25
CA TRP A 180 -22.38 16.40 -2.80
C TRP A 180 -23.33 16.27 -4.00
N LEU A 181 -24.30 17.17 -4.10
CA LEU A 181 -25.31 17.22 -5.18
C LEU A 181 -24.99 18.26 -6.27
N SER A 182 -23.86 18.94 -6.14
CA SER A 182 -23.31 19.84 -7.15
C SER A 182 -21.80 19.93 -6.99
N CYS A 183 -21.11 20.35 -8.05
CA CYS A 183 -19.66 20.59 -8.01
C CYS A 183 -19.24 21.74 -7.09
N LYS A 184 -20.16 22.64 -6.73
CA LYS A 184 -19.85 23.86 -5.94
C LYS A 184 -20.51 23.89 -4.58
N ILE A 185 -21.73 23.36 -4.47
CA ILE A 185 -22.54 23.44 -3.26
C ILE A 185 -23.02 22.02 -2.93
N PRO A 186 -22.86 21.53 -1.69
CA PRO A 186 -23.21 20.15 -1.36
C PRO A 186 -24.71 19.85 -1.48
N ASP A 187 -25.58 20.84 -1.23
CA ASP A 187 -27.03 20.66 -1.24
C ASP A 187 -27.78 21.90 -1.79
N PRO A 188 -27.73 22.13 -3.12
CA PRO A 188 -28.28 23.34 -3.75
C PRO A 188 -29.79 23.52 -3.52
N LYS A 189 -30.52 22.42 -3.38
CA LYS A 189 -31.98 22.40 -3.20
C LYS A 189 -32.42 22.14 -1.76
N SER A 190 -31.49 22.14 -0.80
CA SER A 190 -31.73 21.90 0.62
C SER A 190 -32.47 20.58 0.92
N ARG A 191 -32.29 19.55 0.06
CA ARG A 191 -32.90 18.23 0.22
C ARG A 191 -32.22 17.45 1.34
N HIS A 192 -30.89 17.42 1.33
CA HIS A 192 -30.11 16.77 2.39
C HIS A 192 -30.34 17.45 3.74
N PHE A 193 -30.41 18.78 3.77
CA PHE A 193 -30.70 19.53 4.99
C PHE A 193 -32.04 19.10 5.62
N GLN A 194 -33.10 18.99 4.83
CA GLN A 194 -34.41 18.54 5.31
C GLN A 194 -34.37 17.11 5.86
N ASP A 195 -33.66 16.21 5.19
CA ASP A 195 -33.54 14.82 5.64
C ASP A 195 -32.70 14.70 6.91
N MET A 196 -31.63 15.49 7.04
CA MET A 196 -30.84 15.58 8.28
C MET A 196 -31.71 16.03 9.46
N MET A 197 -32.56 17.03 9.27
CA MET A 197 -33.50 17.52 10.29
C MET A 197 -34.45 16.41 10.75
N ARG A 198 -35.12 15.73 9.80
CA ARG A 198 -36.01 14.61 10.11
C ARG A 198 -35.28 13.47 10.82
N ALA A 199 -34.03 13.20 10.43
CA ALA A 199 -33.21 12.17 11.06
C ALA A 199 -32.86 12.52 12.51
N VAL A 200 -32.51 13.78 12.82
CA VAL A 200 -32.28 14.20 14.22
C VAL A 200 -33.55 14.04 15.05
N GLU A 201 -34.70 14.46 14.53
CA GLU A 201 -35.98 14.32 15.23
C GLU A 201 -36.37 12.86 15.46
N GLY A 202 -36.15 11.99 14.48
CA GLY A 202 -36.33 10.55 14.61
C GLY A 202 -35.42 9.95 15.68
N LEU A 203 -34.12 10.27 15.63
CA LEU A 203 -33.14 9.83 16.62
C LEU A 203 -33.45 10.34 18.03
N SER A 204 -33.94 11.57 18.16
CA SER A 204 -34.38 12.13 19.44
C SER A 204 -35.47 11.27 20.09
N LYS A 205 -36.45 10.81 19.30
CA LYS A 205 -37.54 9.95 19.76
C LYS A 205 -37.05 8.54 20.09
N VAL A 206 -36.28 7.92 19.17
CA VAL A 206 -35.80 6.54 19.32
C VAL A 206 -34.81 6.40 20.49
N CYS A 207 -33.90 7.36 20.65
CA CYS A 207 -32.88 7.32 21.70
C CYS A 207 -33.31 8.01 23.00
N GLY A 208 -34.50 8.62 23.07
CA GLY A 208 -34.98 9.35 24.25
C GLY A 208 -34.15 10.59 24.61
N VAL A 209 -33.44 11.19 23.63
CA VAL A 209 -32.56 12.34 23.86
C VAL A 209 -33.28 13.63 23.51
N LYS A 210 -33.34 14.60 24.42
CA LYS A 210 -33.91 15.93 24.15
C LYS A 210 -33.11 16.66 23.07
N LEU A 211 -33.80 17.28 22.09
CA LEU A 211 -33.20 18.01 20.97
C LEU A 211 -32.14 19.05 21.39
N LYS A 212 -32.35 19.75 22.52
CA LYS A 212 -31.38 20.71 23.09
C LYS A 212 -30.01 20.12 23.47
N ASN A 213 -29.95 18.80 23.63
CA ASN A 213 -28.72 18.06 23.94
C ASN A 213 -28.07 17.44 22.70
N MET A 214 -28.66 17.62 21.52
CA MET A 214 -28.17 17.05 20.27
C MET A 214 -27.29 18.06 19.53
N TYR A 215 -26.21 17.55 18.97
CA TYR A 215 -25.24 18.27 18.18
C TYR A 215 -25.07 17.54 16.87
N VAL A 216 -24.84 18.30 15.80
CA VAL A 216 -24.66 17.77 14.46
C VAL A 216 -23.23 18.04 14.00
N TRP A 217 -22.68 17.06 13.31
CA TRP A 217 -21.46 17.18 12.54
C TRP A 217 -21.82 16.91 11.08
N VAL A 218 -21.50 17.86 10.20
CA VAL A 218 -21.71 17.78 8.75
C VAL A 218 -20.46 18.31 8.08
N ALA A 219 -19.86 17.55 7.16
CA ALA A 219 -18.55 17.87 6.56
C ALA A 219 -18.45 19.34 6.10
N TYR A 220 -19.36 19.82 5.27
CA TYR A 220 -19.36 21.20 4.76
C TYR A 220 -19.45 22.29 5.86
N CYS A 221 -20.15 22.00 6.96
CA CYS A 221 -20.30 22.93 8.08
C CYS A 221 -19.16 22.84 9.10
N SER A 222 -18.43 21.72 9.12
CA SER A 222 -17.53 21.33 10.22
C SER A 222 -16.06 21.31 9.80
N ILE A 223 -15.79 21.27 8.50
CA ILE A 223 -14.46 21.25 7.89
C ILE A 223 -14.23 22.58 7.18
N PRO A 224 -13.06 23.25 7.38
CA PRO A 224 -12.68 24.42 6.60
C PRO A 224 -12.79 24.19 5.08
N GLN A 225 -13.34 25.17 4.37
CA GLN A 225 -13.49 25.17 2.91
C GLN A 225 -12.50 26.12 2.23
N GLU A 226 -12.01 27.16 2.92
CA GLU A 226 -11.16 28.21 2.32
C GLU A 226 -9.65 27.97 2.51
N GLY A 227 -9.24 26.97 3.31
CA GLY A 227 -7.84 26.64 3.58
C GLY A 227 -7.52 25.17 3.37
N LEU A 228 -6.76 24.85 2.32
CA LEU A 228 -6.45 23.46 1.93
C LEU A 228 -5.70 22.69 3.02
N ASP A 229 -4.71 23.29 3.67
CA ASP A 229 -3.95 22.61 4.73
C ASP A 229 -4.85 22.27 5.93
N GLN A 230 -5.70 23.22 6.34
CA GLN A 230 -6.63 23.00 7.44
C GLN A 230 -7.72 21.99 7.07
N GLN A 231 -8.20 22.05 5.83
CA GLN A 231 -9.13 21.08 5.27
C GLN A 231 -8.53 19.68 5.29
N GLN A 232 -7.28 19.52 4.84
CA GLN A 232 -6.59 18.23 4.85
C GLN A 232 -6.38 17.70 6.27
N LEU A 233 -5.99 18.55 7.23
CA LEU A 233 -5.88 18.14 8.65
C LEU A 233 -7.22 17.66 9.23
N ALA A 234 -8.33 18.27 8.81
CA ALA A 234 -9.67 17.85 9.20
C ALA A 234 -10.10 16.55 8.50
N ILE A 235 -9.75 16.36 7.23
CA ILE A 235 -9.98 15.13 6.47
C ILE A 235 -9.20 13.96 7.10
N ASP A 236 -7.92 14.17 7.43
CA ASP A 236 -7.08 13.20 8.13
C ASP A 236 -7.71 12.73 9.47
N SER A 237 -8.58 13.55 10.06
CA SER A 237 -9.24 13.31 11.35
C SER A 237 -10.66 12.72 11.24
N LEU A 238 -11.19 12.51 10.02
CA LEU A 238 -12.56 12.03 9.77
C LEU A 238 -12.89 10.73 10.50
N ALA A 239 -11.96 9.78 10.43
CA ALA A 239 -12.11 8.48 11.09
C ALA A 239 -12.32 8.64 12.61
N THR A 240 -11.60 9.58 13.22
CA THR A 240 -11.75 9.89 14.65
C THR A 240 -13.10 10.53 14.94
N TYR A 241 -13.56 11.48 14.12
CA TYR A 241 -14.86 12.14 14.28
C TYR A 241 -16.02 11.14 14.24
N ALA A 242 -16.00 10.23 13.27
CA ALA A 242 -17.00 9.17 13.16
C ALA A 242 -16.97 8.27 14.41
N ALA A 243 -15.77 7.90 14.89
CA ALA A 243 -15.61 7.04 16.06
C ALA A 243 -16.07 7.66 17.39
N VAL A 244 -15.88 8.98 17.55
CA VAL A 244 -16.28 9.71 18.77
C VAL A 244 -17.71 10.24 18.71
N SER A 245 -18.46 9.99 17.63
CA SER A 245 -19.86 10.37 17.52
C SER A 245 -20.79 9.39 18.27
N SER A 246 -22.02 9.82 18.55
CA SER A 246 -23.05 9.00 19.21
C SER A 246 -23.86 8.18 18.20
N ALA A 247 -24.17 8.79 17.06
CA ALA A 247 -24.88 8.14 15.96
C ALA A 247 -24.23 8.54 14.64
N PHE A 248 -24.29 7.62 13.68
CA PHE A 248 -23.87 7.82 12.31
C PHE A 248 -25.08 7.70 11.40
N VAL A 249 -25.34 8.72 10.59
CA VAL A 249 -26.51 8.78 9.71
C VAL A 249 -26.06 9.01 8.28
N ILE A 250 -26.48 8.12 7.40
CA ILE A 250 -26.30 8.24 5.96
C ILE A 250 -27.47 9.05 5.40
N VAL A 251 -27.17 10.13 4.71
CA VAL A 251 -28.15 10.96 4.00
C VAL A 251 -27.94 10.77 2.51
N ALA A 252 -28.76 9.90 1.92
CA ALA A 252 -28.68 9.53 0.52
C ALA A 252 -30.08 9.40 -0.12
N PRO A 253 -30.86 10.49 -0.17
CA PRO A 253 -32.16 10.49 -0.86
C PRO A 253 -31.97 10.24 -2.35
N GLN A 254 -33.04 9.80 -3.02
CA GLN A 254 -33.06 9.66 -4.48
C GLN A 254 -33.24 11.05 -5.12
N VAL A 255 -32.14 11.65 -5.54
CA VAL A 255 -32.10 12.98 -6.19
C VAL A 255 -31.16 12.95 -7.40
N LEU A 256 -31.20 13.97 -8.24
CA LEU A 256 -30.25 14.11 -9.36
C LEU A 256 -29.16 15.11 -8.99
N HIS A 257 -27.92 14.80 -9.35
CA HIS A 257 -26.83 15.77 -9.31
C HIS A 257 -27.15 16.93 -10.25
N THR A 258 -26.83 18.15 -9.83
CA THR A 258 -27.33 19.37 -10.49
C THR A 258 -26.76 19.56 -11.89
N GLU A 259 -25.46 19.30 -12.07
CA GLU A 259 -24.77 19.52 -13.34
C GLU A 259 -24.76 18.28 -14.24
N THR A 260 -24.35 17.13 -13.71
CA THR A 260 -24.21 15.88 -14.48
C THR A 260 -25.53 15.15 -14.71
N MET A 261 -26.60 15.53 -13.99
CA MET A 261 -27.90 14.86 -14.02
C MET A 261 -27.85 13.37 -13.67
N THR A 262 -26.76 12.92 -13.03
CA THR A 262 -26.61 11.53 -12.59
C THR A 262 -27.47 11.28 -11.34
N PRO A 263 -28.01 10.06 -11.18
CA PRO A 263 -28.76 9.71 -9.98
C PRO A 263 -27.84 9.67 -8.78
N CYS A 264 -28.12 10.51 -7.80
CA CYS A 264 -27.54 10.48 -6.47
C CYS A 264 -28.49 9.70 -5.55
N ASN A 265 -28.05 8.54 -5.05
CA ASN A 265 -28.80 7.73 -4.09
C ASN A 265 -27.88 6.88 -3.21
N PHE A 266 -28.44 5.96 -2.42
CA PHE A 266 -27.65 5.06 -1.57
C PHE A 266 -26.65 4.20 -2.37
N MET A 267 -27.00 3.78 -3.59
CA MET A 267 -26.12 2.96 -4.43
C MET A 267 -24.89 3.74 -4.92
N THR A 268 -25.07 5.01 -5.29
CA THR A 268 -23.92 5.86 -5.66
C THR A 268 -23.11 6.26 -4.44
N TYR A 269 -23.78 6.57 -3.34
CA TYR A 269 -23.13 6.87 -2.06
C TYR A 269 -22.23 5.72 -1.59
N SER A 270 -22.71 4.47 -1.65
CA SER A 270 -22.00 3.30 -1.12
C SER A 270 -20.73 2.92 -1.91
N LYS A 271 -20.59 3.42 -3.14
CA LYS A 271 -19.39 3.21 -3.97
C LYS A 271 -18.24 4.13 -3.59
N ARG A 272 -18.52 5.28 -2.98
CA ARG A 272 -17.50 6.30 -2.68
C ARG A 272 -16.58 5.88 -1.54
N CYS A 273 -15.28 6.04 -1.76
CA CYS A 273 -14.24 5.57 -0.83
C CYS A 273 -14.40 6.17 0.57
N TRP A 274 -14.56 7.49 0.67
CA TRP A 274 -14.70 8.19 1.96
C TRP A 274 -15.97 7.78 2.71
N CYS A 275 -17.09 7.66 2.01
CA CYS A 275 -18.36 7.20 2.58
C CYS A 275 -18.24 5.79 3.17
N ARG A 276 -17.52 4.89 2.48
CA ARG A 276 -17.22 3.53 2.98
C ARG A 276 -16.31 3.57 4.21
N LEU A 277 -15.28 4.41 4.21
CA LEU A 277 -14.38 4.57 5.36
C LEU A 277 -15.15 5.05 6.59
N GLU A 278 -16.01 6.06 6.44
CA GLU A 278 -16.80 6.60 7.53
C GLU A 278 -17.76 5.56 8.14
N VAL A 279 -18.46 4.79 7.29
CA VAL A 279 -19.32 3.67 7.73
C VAL A 279 -18.49 2.61 8.46
N PHE A 280 -17.33 2.24 7.90
CA PHE A 280 -16.44 1.25 8.50
C PHE A 280 -15.94 1.70 9.89
N CYS A 281 -15.49 2.95 10.03
CA CYS A 281 -15.05 3.51 11.31
C CYS A 281 -16.17 3.55 12.35
N SER A 282 -17.39 3.90 11.95
CA SER A 282 -18.58 3.88 12.81
C SER A 282 -18.91 2.46 13.31
N LEU A 283 -18.88 1.47 12.40
CA LEU A 283 -19.14 0.07 12.73
C LEU A 283 -18.10 -0.48 13.71
N LEU A 284 -16.80 -0.28 13.43
CA LEU A 284 -15.73 -0.71 14.33
C LEU A 284 -15.84 -0.08 15.73
N SER A 285 -16.20 1.20 15.78
CA SER A 285 -16.39 1.92 17.04
C SER A 285 -17.58 1.41 17.84
N SER A 286 -18.60 0.87 17.15
CA SER A 286 -19.76 0.26 17.78
C SER A 286 -19.45 -1.16 18.27
N LEU A 287 -18.67 -1.93 17.50
CA LEU A 287 -18.22 -3.28 17.90
C LEU A 287 -17.32 -3.27 19.12
N ARG A 288 -16.43 -2.27 19.25
CA ARG A 288 -15.56 -2.11 20.45
C ARG A 288 -16.36 -1.96 21.74
N LYS A 289 -17.61 -1.49 21.67
CA LYS A 289 -18.41 -1.19 22.88
C LYS A 289 -19.05 -2.42 23.53
N GLY A 290 -19.04 -3.59 22.89
CA GLY A 290 -19.55 -4.86 23.45
C GLY A 290 -21.02 -4.83 23.93
N PRO A 291 -21.70 -5.98 24.04
CA PRO A 291 -22.93 -6.07 24.81
C PRO A 291 -22.58 -6.25 26.29
N LYS A 292 -22.81 -5.19 27.09
CA LYS A 292 -22.65 -5.05 28.56
C LYS A 292 -21.35 -4.36 29.00
N ASP A 293 -21.46 -3.05 29.22
CA ASP A 293 -20.75 -2.34 30.30
C ASP A 293 -21.77 -1.43 31.01
N SER A 294 -22.61 -2.06 31.83
CA SER A 294 -23.42 -1.42 32.87
C SER A 294 -22.82 -1.74 34.24
N SER A 295 -21.50 -1.57 34.38
CA SER A 295 -20.84 -1.56 35.68
C SER A 295 -19.47 -0.91 35.54
N SER A 296 -19.24 0.07 36.39
CA SER A 296 -18.00 0.76 36.69
C SER A 296 -16.76 -0.15 36.73
N SER A 297 -15.77 0.16 35.89
CA SER A 297 -14.35 0.40 36.24
C SER A 297 -13.53 0.33 34.95
N ILE A 298 -12.78 1.40 34.64
CA ILE A 298 -11.84 1.42 33.52
C ILE A 298 -10.53 0.82 34.06
N PRO A 299 -9.89 -0.15 33.38
CA PRO A 299 -8.54 -0.57 33.73
C PRO A 299 -7.57 0.58 33.43
N GLU A 300 -6.76 0.92 34.42
CA GLU A 300 -5.76 1.98 34.44
C GLU A 300 -4.51 1.60 33.62
N GLU A 301 -4.67 1.16 32.37
CA GLU A 301 -3.54 0.68 31.53
C GLU A 301 -3.08 1.68 30.44
N ASP A 302 -3.86 2.72 30.13
CA ASP A 302 -3.48 3.68 29.07
C ASP A 302 -2.71 4.92 29.61
N ALA A 303 -2.29 4.92 30.89
CA ALA A 303 -1.58 6.05 31.51
C ALA A 303 -0.04 5.95 31.46
N GLU A 304 0.52 4.77 31.22
CA GLU A 304 1.99 4.57 31.18
C GLU A 304 2.62 4.97 29.84
N GLU A 305 1.92 4.83 28.71
CA GLU A 305 2.50 5.11 27.39
C GLU A 305 2.65 6.62 27.10
N VAL A 306 1.95 7.49 27.85
CA VAL A 306 2.06 8.95 27.75
C VAL A 306 3.12 9.52 28.70
N LYS A 307 3.59 8.74 29.68
CA LYS A 307 4.68 9.14 30.58
C LYS A 307 6.06 9.00 29.93
N ALA A 308 6.21 8.08 28.95
CA ALA A 308 7.47 7.82 28.26
C ALA A 308 7.93 8.93 27.29
N VAL A 309 7.12 9.97 27.05
CA VAL A 309 7.46 11.10 26.15
C VAL A 309 7.81 12.38 26.94
N LYS A 310 7.85 12.33 28.27
CA LYS A 310 8.25 13.45 29.13
C LYS A 310 9.55 13.15 29.87
N GLU A 311 10.61 12.86 29.13
CA GLU A 311 11.99 12.97 29.63
C GLU A 311 12.91 13.24 28.43
N VAL A 312 12.91 14.51 27.98
CA VAL A 312 14.07 15.08 27.30
C VAL A 312 14.34 16.39 28.02
N GLU A 313 15.26 16.30 28.97
CA GLU A 313 15.83 17.44 29.67
C GLU A 313 16.40 18.44 28.64
N PHE A 314 16.07 19.71 28.85
CA PHE A 314 16.79 20.82 28.26
C PHE A 314 18.15 20.91 28.96
N VAL A 315 19.23 20.59 28.25
CA VAL A 315 20.60 20.89 28.68
C VAL A 315 21.27 21.77 27.62
N ASP A 316 21.84 22.86 28.13
CA ASP A 316 22.47 23.98 27.45
C ASP A 316 23.51 23.63 26.38
N GLY A 317 23.47 24.44 25.32
CA GLY A 317 24.57 24.92 24.47
C GLY A 317 25.88 24.12 24.34
N LYS A 318 26.14 23.62 23.12
CA LYS A 318 27.29 24.05 22.29
C LYS A 318 27.32 23.37 20.91
N ALA A 319 27.75 24.19 19.94
CA ALA A 319 27.95 23.98 18.51
C ALA A 319 28.51 22.64 18.03
N GLY A 320 28.07 22.22 16.82
CA GLY A 320 28.87 21.40 15.90
C GLY A 320 28.12 20.33 15.10
N VAL A 321 27.24 20.69 14.15
CA VAL A 321 26.66 19.72 13.20
C VAL A 321 27.55 19.62 11.96
N ARG A 322 28.23 18.47 11.78
CA ARG A 322 28.75 18.04 10.47
C ARG A 322 27.58 17.52 9.65
N LEU A 323 27.17 18.25 8.62
CA LEU A 323 26.25 17.76 7.59
C LEU A 323 26.93 16.65 6.78
N ALA A 324 26.42 15.42 6.89
CA ALA A 324 26.64 14.41 5.87
C ALA A 324 25.65 14.69 4.71
N ALA A 325 26.20 14.85 3.51
CA ALA A 325 25.46 15.21 2.31
C ALA A 325 24.39 14.15 1.95
N LEU A 326 23.15 14.60 1.80
CA LEU A 326 22.08 13.86 1.12
C LEU A 326 22.36 13.86 -0.40
N PRO A 327 22.08 12.75 -1.12
CA PRO A 327 22.21 12.73 -2.57
C PRO A 327 21.24 13.71 -3.24
N PRO A 328 21.61 14.32 -4.38
CA PRO A 328 20.82 15.34 -5.04
C PRO A 328 19.50 14.76 -5.59
N PRO A 329 18.41 15.55 -5.55
CA PRO A 329 17.13 15.15 -6.11
C PRO A 329 17.22 15.01 -7.65
N PRO A 330 16.40 14.11 -8.25
CA PRO A 330 16.36 13.94 -9.70
C PRO A 330 15.90 15.23 -10.40
N PRO A 331 16.34 15.44 -11.66
CA PRO A 331 16.14 16.70 -12.37
C PRO A 331 14.65 16.97 -12.66
N PRO A 332 14.23 18.25 -12.67
CA PRO A 332 12.85 18.63 -12.94
C PRO A 332 12.49 18.44 -14.42
N HIS A 333 11.36 17.77 -14.67
CA HIS A 333 10.71 17.79 -15.98
C HIS A 333 10.08 19.17 -16.25
N PRO A 334 9.98 19.57 -17.54
CA PRO A 334 9.85 20.97 -17.93
C PRO A 334 8.51 21.59 -17.54
N THR A 335 8.61 22.76 -16.94
CA THR A 335 7.56 23.68 -16.51
C THR A 335 6.66 24.14 -17.64
N GLY A 336 5.35 23.91 -17.49
CA GLY A 336 4.27 24.63 -18.19
C GLY A 336 3.39 25.37 -17.18
N THR A 337 3.46 26.70 -17.18
CA THR A 337 2.48 27.69 -16.68
C THR A 337 1.71 27.40 -15.38
N ALA A 338 2.22 27.95 -14.27
CA ALA A 338 1.76 27.78 -12.90
C ALA A 338 0.51 28.61 -12.46
N THR A 339 -0.49 28.79 -13.32
CA THR A 339 -1.74 29.50 -12.92
C THR A 339 -3.04 28.77 -13.27
N THR A 340 -2.96 27.61 -13.93
CA THR A 340 -4.12 26.77 -14.28
C THR A 340 -4.27 25.51 -13.41
N ASP A 341 -3.27 25.21 -12.57
CA ASP A 341 -3.14 23.94 -11.82
C ASP A 341 -4.03 23.86 -10.55
N LEU A 342 -4.40 25.01 -9.97
CA LEU A 342 -5.17 25.08 -8.72
C LEU A 342 -6.66 24.75 -8.88
N GLN A 343 -7.26 25.05 -10.04
CA GLN A 343 -8.61 24.57 -10.36
C GLN A 343 -8.61 23.10 -10.77
N GLU A 344 -7.48 22.59 -11.26
CA GLU A 344 -7.32 21.20 -11.67
C GLU A 344 -7.12 20.28 -10.47
N GLN A 345 -6.47 20.72 -9.40
CA GLN A 345 -6.40 19.98 -8.13
C GLN A 345 -7.76 19.89 -7.41
N HIS A 346 -8.58 20.95 -7.45
CA HIS A 346 -9.95 20.89 -6.94
C HIS A 346 -10.86 20.01 -7.82
N ARG A 347 -10.62 19.97 -9.14
CA ARG A 347 -11.27 18.99 -10.03
C ARG A 347 -10.75 17.57 -9.81
N ALA A 348 -9.46 17.36 -9.54
CA ALA A 348 -8.90 16.05 -9.22
C ALA A 348 -9.44 15.53 -7.88
N PHE A 349 -9.66 16.41 -6.91
CA PHE A 349 -10.34 16.12 -5.65
C PHE A 349 -11.81 15.67 -5.86
N LEU A 350 -12.49 16.22 -6.86
CA LEU A 350 -13.84 15.78 -7.27
C LEU A 350 -13.84 14.61 -8.29
N ALA A 351 -12.75 14.39 -9.03
CA ALA A 351 -12.66 13.36 -10.07
C ALA A 351 -12.15 12.02 -9.54
N VAL A 352 -11.42 11.99 -8.41
CA VAL A 352 -11.12 10.75 -7.67
C VAL A 352 -12.40 10.17 -7.02
N ASP A 353 -13.49 10.94 -6.96
CA ASP A 353 -14.81 10.49 -6.51
C ASP A 353 -15.68 9.85 -7.63
N ASP A 354 -15.23 9.86 -8.89
CA ASP A 354 -15.97 9.37 -10.06
C ASP A 354 -15.37 8.09 -10.71
N GLN A 355 -14.39 7.41 -10.08
CA GLN A 355 -13.88 6.10 -10.50
C GLN A 355 -14.20 4.96 -9.55
#